data_AF-A0A813WFR9-F1
#
_entry.id   AF-A0A813WFR9-F1
#
_cell.length_a   1.000
_cell.length_b   1.000
_cell.length_c   1.000
_cell.angle_alpha   90.00
_cell.angle_beta   90.00
_cell.angle_gamma   90.00
#
_symmetry.space_group_name_H-M   'P 1'
#
loop_
_entity.id
_entity.type
_entity.pdbx_description
1 polymer ?
#
loop_
_entity_poly.entity_id
_entity_poly.type
_entity_poly.pdbx_seq_one_letter_code
_entity_poly.pdbx_strand_id
1 'polypeptide(L)'
;MIPLFLRLAIVWLAWSTGRMLPCIVLLKLIVGAAQPGTYSLNSWYFLRKFWLRQLVVRSLAFSFVSNFGFYHTLFPRLLQWLGVRIDETNDIRISQAHFLLAFPTNLVQLEPGSTVNGFALFIPFTVTRDGQCKVNHIRIGRNAQLGNHCTIQPGANIAERTLVGTMTRIDEETSTTINDDDSSGSIVLGIPGRLMPFQRDTPVPVSTNKLSPYMYSELVCAICVQFLIKVIISFLFIHSYFLLPIYFLLVEHFISFFFFALPREIRSIDRINHWQYQSSAILTLDFYTFIAPLLGGTQWLIILLRRLKANIGRDVIIGEMNAVEDWKHVTIGSHVRLSTTAKIQCHTDEGRIHQLAPVTIGPYSHLFHWAFVFPGAHAQGNNTIHPLTLIMKDDQLPKNTEWRGCPAT
;
A
#
# COMPACT_ATOMS: atom_id res chain seq x y z
N MET A 1 -36.96 24.62 -5.98
CA MET A 1 -36.43 23.68 -4.97
C MET A 1 -35.32 22.85 -5.60
N ILE A 2 -34.15 22.76 -4.96
CA ILE A 2 -33.08 21.86 -5.44
C ILE A 2 -33.59 20.41 -5.37
N PRO A 3 -33.46 19.59 -6.43
CA PRO A 3 -33.87 18.18 -6.43
C PRO A 3 -33.18 17.35 -5.34
N LEU A 4 -33.86 16.36 -4.76
CA LEU A 4 -33.36 15.54 -3.65
C LEU A 4 -32.01 14.86 -3.96
N PHE A 5 -31.83 14.33 -5.17
CA PHE A 5 -30.58 13.70 -5.58
C PHE A 5 -29.40 14.68 -5.59
N LEU A 6 -29.62 15.93 -5.98
CA LEU A 6 -28.58 16.95 -6.00
C LEU A 6 -28.19 17.33 -4.57
N ARG A 7 -29.16 17.34 -3.63
CA ARG A 7 -28.88 17.52 -2.19
C ARG A 7 -28.06 16.37 -1.62
N LEU A 8 -28.40 15.12 -1.95
CA LEU A 8 -27.63 13.94 -1.53
C LEU A 8 -26.21 13.96 -2.08
N ALA A 9 -26.04 14.38 -3.34
CA ALA A 9 -24.73 14.52 -3.97
C ALA A 9 -23.87 15.62 -3.31
N ILE A 10 -24.47 16.76 -2.94
CA ILE A 10 -23.80 17.82 -2.16
C ILE A 10 -23.40 17.31 -0.77
N VAL A 11 -24.28 16.59 -0.08
CA VAL A 11 -23.97 15.99 1.23
C VAL A 11 -22.82 14.98 1.13
N TRP A 12 -22.81 14.15 0.08
CA TRP A 12 -21.72 13.19 -0.14
C TRP A 12 -20.41 13.87 -0.56
N LEU A 13 -20.45 14.94 -1.35
CA LEU A 13 -19.27 15.76 -1.66
C LEU A 13 -18.72 16.40 -0.38
N ALA A 14 -19.59 17.00 0.43
CA ALA A 14 -19.23 17.56 1.74
C ALA A 14 -18.67 16.48 2.69
N TRP A 15 -19.18 15.24 2.63
CA TRP A 15 -18.66 14.11 3.39
C TRP A 15 -17.28 13.64 2.90
N SER A 16 -17.09 13.46 1.60
CA SER A 16 -15.83 12.97 1.01
C SER A 16 -14.70 14.00 1.13
N THR A 17 -14.98 15.27 0.85
CA THR A 17 -14.05 16.38 1.05
C THR A 17 -13.87 16.74 2.53
N GLY A 18 -14.95 16.72 3.31
CA GLY A 18 -14.96 17.01 4.74
C GLY A 18 -14.25 15.95 5.59
N ARG A 19 -14.11 14.71 5.12
CA ARG A 19 -13.22 13.70 5.74
C ARG A 19 -11.74 13.96 5.45
N MET A 20 -11.44 14.53 4.29
CA MET A 20 -10.07 14.73 3.83
C MET A 20 -9.39 15.90 4.57
N LEU A 21 -10.09 17.02 4.72
CA LEU A 21 -9.54 18.24 5.33
C LEU A 21 -9.01 18.00 6.75
N PRO A 22 -9.77 17.37 7.69
CA PRO A 22 -9.27 17.04 9.02
C PRO A 22 -8.02 16.17 8.96
N CYS A 23 -7.98 15.16 8.08
CA CYS A 23 -6.81 14.28 7.95
C CYS A 23 -5.55 15.06 7.51
N ILE A 24 -5.68 15.95 6.52
CA ILE A 24 -4.57 16.80 6.06
C ILE A 24 -4.12 17.77 7.16
N VAL A 25 -5.07 18.38 7.89
CA VAL A 25 -4.78 19.27 9.02
C VAL A 25 -4.09 18.51 10.16
N LEU A 26 -4.56 17.30 10.49
CA LEU A 26 -3.94 16.40 11.46
C LEU A 26 -2.52 16.04 11.07
N LEU A 27 -2.25 15.76 9.79
CA LEU A 27 -0.89 15.49 9.29
C LEU A 27 0.04 16.69 9.50
N LYS A 28 -0.43 17.92 9.23
CA LYS A 28 0.39 19.12 9.35
C LYS A 28 0.61 19.54 10.81
N LEU A 29 -0.47 19.62 11.59
CA LEU A 29 -0.45 20.24 12.92
C LEU A 29 -0.13 19.24 14.04
N ILE A 30 -0.73 18.05 14.01
CA ILE A 30 -0.56 17.06 15.08
C ILE A 30 0.63 16.15 14.79
N VAL A 31 0.66 15.49 13.63
CA VAL A 31 1.80 14.63 13.26
C VAL A 31 3.04 15.49 13.05
N GLY A 32 2.98 16.47 12.15
CA GLY A 32 4.04 17.46 11.91
C GLY A 32 5.33 16.88 11.31
N ALA A 33 6.38 17.70 11.31
CA ALA A 33 7.68 17.36 10.75
C ALA A 33 8.43 16.32 11.61
N ALA A 34 9.17 15.42 10.97
CA ALA A 34 10.09 14.49 11.61
C ALA A 34 11.54 14.95 11.43
N GLN A 35 12.44 14.50 12.31
CA GLN A 35 13.87 14.76 12.22
C GLN A 35 14.57 13.47 11.75
N PRO A 36 15.66 13.56 10.97
CA PRO A 36 16.50 12.41 10.69
C PRO A 36 17.10 11.86 11.98
N GLY A 37 17.21 10.53 12.05
CA GLY A 37 17.79 9.88 13.21
C GLY A 37 17.24 8.48 13.47
N THR A 38 17.65 7.95 14.61
CA THR A 38 17.24 6.63 15.07
C THR A 38 16.40 6.77 16.33
N TYR A 39 15.21 6.17 16.34
CA TYR A 39 14.26 6.27 17.45
C TYR A 39 13.81 4.89 17.89
N SER A 40 13.57 4.70 19.19
CA SER A 40 12.96 3.45 19.67
C SER A 40 11.53 3.31 19.15
N LEU A 41 11.13 2.09 18.75
CA LEU A 41 9.74 1.78 18.37
C LEU A 41 8.75 1.98 19.54
N ASN A 42 9.23 1.94 20.78
CA ASN A 42 8.41 2.15 21.99
C ASN A 42 8.37 3.62 22.45
N SER A 43 8.84 4.55 21.61
CA SER A 43 8.86 5.98 21.96
C SER A 43 7.58 6.70 21.57
N TRP A 44 7.23 7.74 22.34
CA TRP A 44 6.13 8.64 21.97
C TRP A 44 6.38 9.37 20.65
N TYR A 45 7.66 9.60 20.35
CA TYR A 45 8.08 10.11 19.05
C TYR A 45 7.66 9.16 17.92
N PHE A 46 7.95 7.87 18.05
CA PHE A 46 7.57 6.87 17.05
C PHE A 46 6.06 6.82 16.84
N LEU A 47 5.31 6.74 17.94
CA LEU A 47 3.86 6.65 17.87
C LEU A 47 3.25 7.86 17.16
N ARG A 48 3.70 9.07 17.51
CA ARG A 48 3.17 10.30 16.92
C ARG A 48 3.60 10.50 15.46
N LYS A 49 4.87 10.25 15.13
CA LYS A 49 5.46 10.65 13.84
C LYS A 49 5.28 9.61 12.75
N PHE A 50 5.25 8.34 13.10
CA PHE A 50 5.18 7.25 12.13
C PHE A 50 3.87 6.48 12.24
N TRP A 51 3.51 5.98 13.42
CA TRP A 51 2.28 5.19 13.57
C TRP A 51 1.01 6.02 13.30
N LEU A 52 0.86 7.18 13.95
CA LEU A 52 -0.29 8.06 13.75
C LEU A 52 -0.33 8.61 12.32
N ARG A 53 0.83 8.91 11.72
CA ARG A 53 0.93 9.27 10.30
C ARG A 53 0.32 8.19 9.42
N GLN A 54 0.74 6.94 9.58
CA GLN A 54 0.23 5.80 8.82
C GLN A 54 -1.28 5.65 9.00
N LEU A 55 -1.79 5.77 10.23
CA LEU A 55 -3.22 5.72 10.51
C LEU A 55 -4.01 6.81 9.76
N VAL A 56 -3.52 8.05 9.79
CA VAL A 56 -4.17 9.19 9.12
C VAL A 56 -4.08 9.04 7.60
N VAL A 57 -2.93 8.61 7.06
CA VAL A 57 -2.74 8.41 5.61
C VAL A 57 -3.62 7.28 5.09
N ARG A 58 -3.75 6.17 5.81
CA ARG A 58 -4.67 5.08 5.44
C ARG A 58 -6.13 5.52 5.44
N SER A 59 -6.54 6.30 6.46
CA SER A 59 -7.88 6.90 6.52
C SER A 59 -8.13 7.90 5.38
N LEU A 60 -7.07 8.57 4.91
CA LEU A 60 -7.10 9.51 3.80
C LEU A 60 -7.11 8.80 2.44
N ALA A 61 -6.45 7.64 2.29
CA ALA A 61 -6.08 7.03 1.01
C ALA A 61 -7.25 6.91 0.02
N PHE A 62 -8.39 6.37 0.44
CA PHE A 62 -9.57 6.23 -0.42
C PHE A 62 -10.15 7.59 -0.84
N SER A 63 -10.31 8.52 0.11
CA SER A 63 -10.75 9.89 -0.17
C SER A 63 -9.75 10.62 -1.06
N PHE A 64 -8.46 10.35 -0.92
CA PHE A 64 -7.42 10.91 -1.75
C PHE A 64 -7.56 10.37 -3.17
N VAL A 65 -7.39 9.07 -3.39
CA VAL A 65 -7.48 8.45 -4.74
C VAL A 65 -8.77 8.85 -5.46
N SER A 66 -9.91 8.81 -4.77
CA SER A 66 -11.20 9.17 -5.37
C SER A 66 -11.33 10.65 -5.73
N ASN A 67 -10.77 11.59 -4.95
CA ASN A 67 -10.87 13.03 -5.23
C ASN A 67 -9.67 13.59 -5.99
N PHE A 68 -8.58 12.84 -6.10
CA PHE A 68 -7.28 13.36 -6.51
C PHE A 68 -6.59 12.55 -7.62
N GLY A 69 -7.17 11.42 -8.06
CA GLY A 69 -6.57 10.53 -9.07
C GLY A 69 -6.20 11.16 -10.43
N PHE A 70 -6.65 12.38 -10.73
CA PHE A 70 -6.41 13.05 -12.02
C PHE A 70 -5.84 14.48 -11.92
N TYR A 71 -5.70 15.08 -10.71
CA TYR A 71 -5.39 16.51 -10.57
C TYR A 71 -3.90 16.82 -10.39
N HIS A 72 -3.07 16.58 -11.42
CA HIS A 72 -1.61 16.74 -11.32
C HIS A 72 -1.13 18.13 -10.83
N THR A 73 -1.91 19.20 -11.04
CA THR A 73 -1.44 20.58 -10.84
C THR A 73 -1.50 21.10 -9.39
N LEU A 74 -2.42 20.63 -8.55
CA LEU A 74 -2.55 21.15 -7.17
C LEU A 74 -1.71 20.37 -6.16
N PHE A 75 -1.26 19.15 -6.49
CA PHE A 75 -0.46 18.33 -5.57
C PHE A 75 0.87 18.96 -5.17
N PRO A 76 1.67 19.52 -6.08
CA PRO A 76 2.99 20.05 -5.71
C PRO A 76 2.88 21.08 -4.58
N ARG A 77 1.89 21.97 -4.65
CA ARG A 77 1.62 22.97 -3.61
C ARG A 77 1.16 22.37 -2.29
N LEU A 78 0.27 21.37 -2.33
CA LEU A 78 -0.14 20.66 -1.10
C LEU A 78 1.04 19.93 -0.46
N LEU A 79 1.89 19.28 -1.26
CA LEU A 79 3.09 18.59 -0.80
C LEU A 79 4.12 19.56 -0.22
N GLN A 80 4.34 20.71 -0.87
CA GLN A 80 5.16 21.82 -0.33
C GLN A 80 4.61 22.29 1.01
N TRP A 81 3.29 22.51 1.11
CA TRP A 81 2.66 22.89 2.37
C TRP A 81 2.82 21.80 3.45
N LEU A 82 2.78 20.52 3.08
CA LEU A 82 3.06 19.40 3.99
C LEU A 82 4.57 19.22 4.30
N GLY A 83 5.45 19.98 3.64
CA GLY A 83 6.87 20.09 3.94
C GLY A 83 7.82 19.50 2.90
N VAL A 84 7.32 18.87 1.83
CA VAL A 84 8.18 18.37 0.74
C VAL A 84 8.92 19.54 0.10
N ARG A 85 10.23 19.42 -0.08
CA ARG A 85 11.01 20.43 -0.79
C ARG A 85 10.84 20.20 -2.28
N ILE A 86 10.08 21.08 -2.92
CA ILE A 86 9.86 21.12 -4.37
C ILE A 86 10.26 22.51 -4.83
N ASP A 87 11.00 22.59 -5.93
CA ASP A 87 11.43 23.84 -6.55
C ASP A 87 10.25 24.73 -7.01
N GLU A 88 10.51 26.04 -7.20
CA GLU A 88 9.49 27.05 -7.53
C GLU A 88 8.74 26.77 -8.83
N THR A 89 9.43 26.12 -9.78
CA THR A 89 8.88 25.72 -11.08
C THR A 89 7.72 24.73 -10.97
N ASN A 90 7.59 23.99 -9.85
CA ASN A 90 6.60 22.94 -9.62
C ASN A 90 6.50 21.90 -10.75
N ASP A 91 7.57 21.74 -11.52
CA ASP A 91 7.63 20.80 -12.65
C ASP A 91 7.92 19.40 -12.11
N ILE A 92 6.93 18.77 -11.49
CA ILE A 92 7.01 17.39 -10.99
C ILE A 92 5.76 16.62 -11.40
N ARG A 93 5.91 15.32 -11.63
CA ARG A 93 4.79 14.43 -11.97
C ARG A 93 4.70 13.33 -10.95
N ILE A 94 3.56 13.22 -10.27
CA ILE A 94 3.29 12.15 -9.32
C ILE A 94 1.95 11.53 -9.66
N SER A 95 1.92 10.23 -9.95
CA SER A 95 0.69 9.51 -10.27
C SER A 95 -0.17 9.26 -9.03
N GLN A 96 0.43 8.90 -7.89
CA GLN A 96 -0.29 8.55 -6.66
C GLN A 96 0.40 9.10 -5.40
N ALA A 97 0.15 10.38 -5.11
CA ALA A 97 0.84 11.09 -4.03
C ALA A 97 0.55 10.56 -2.61
N HIS A 98 -0.55 9.83 -2.39
CA HIS A 98 -0.89 9.29 -1.06
C HIS A 98 0.16 8.29 -0.54
N PHE A 99 0.85 7.56 -1.42
CA PHE A 99 1.97 6.68 -1.03
C PHE A 99 3.16 7.48 -0.49
N LEU A 100 3.40 8.68 -1.01
CA LEU A 100 4.46 9.58 -0.52
C LEU A 100 4.12 10.15 0.86
N LEU A 101 2.83 10.41 1.15
CA LEU A 101 2.39 10.94 2.45
C LEU A 101 2.66 10.00 3.63
N ALA A 102 2.77 8.69 3.35
CA ALA A 102 3.13 7.66 4.31
C ALA A 102 4.53 7.90 4.90
N PHE A 103 5.43 8.51 4.12
CA PHE A 103 6.75 8.95 4.53
C PHE A 103 6.69 10.36 5.17
N PRO A 104 7.59 10.71 6.11
CA PRO A 104 7.70 12.08 6.59
C PRO A 104 8.02 13.07 5.48
N THR A 105 7.00 13.76 5.00
CA THR A 105 7.04 14.67 3.83
C THR A 105 8.16 15.71 3.90
N ASN A 106 8.49 16.21 5.09
CA ASN A 106 9.56 17.20 5.29
C ASN A 106 10.99 16.68 5.06
N LEU A 107 11.15 15.36 4.93
CA LEU A 107 12.42 14.70 4.67
C LEU A 107 12.57 14.31 3.19
N VAL A 108 11.59 14.66 2.34
CA VAL A 108 11.61 14.39 0.90
C VAL A 108 11.98 15.65 0.13
N GLN A 109 12.93 15.52 -0.79
CA GLN A 109 13.30 16.52 -1.77
C GLN A 109 13.06 15.99 -3.18
N LEU A 110 12.25 16.71 -3.95
CA LEU A 110 11.95 16.43 -5.35
C LEU A 110 12.46 17.57 -6.21
N GLU A 111 13.36 17.27 -7.14
CA GLU A 111 13.92 18.26 -8.06
C GLU A 111 13.08 18.39 -9.35
N PRO A 112 13.25 19.49 -10.12
CA PRO A 112 12.49 19.73 -11.34
C PRO A 112 12.58 18.61 -12.38
N GLY A 113 11.49 18.38 -13.10
CA GLY A 113 11.32 17.32 -14.09
C GLY A 113 11.22 15.90 -13.51
N SER A 114 11.34 15.73 -12.19
CA SER A 114 11.25 14.40 -11.58
C SER A 114 9.83 13.81 -11.73
N THR A 115 9.79 12.50 -12.00
CA THR A 115 8.55 11.75 -12.22
C THR A 115 8.49 10.55 -11.28
N VAL A 116 7.37 10.43 -10.55
CA VAL A 116 7.06 9.30 -9.67
C VAL A 116 5.82 8.59 -10.22
N ASN A 117 6.04 7.41 -10.81
CA ASN A 117 4.97 6.63 -11.42
C ASN A 117 4.09 5.92 -10.36
N GLY A 118 3.14 5.11 -10.82
CA GLY A 118 2.11 4.48 -10.00
C GLY A 118 2.69 3.55 -8.94
N PHE A 119 2.07 3.55 -7.77
CA PHE A 119 2.39 2.66 -6.65
C PHE A 119 3.84 2.73 -6.17
N ALA A 120 4.64 3.76 -6.49
CA ALA A 120 5.96 3.91 -5.90
C ALA A 120 5.86 4.05 -4.37
N LEU A 121 6.48 3.13 -3.63
CA LEU A 121 6.37 3.05 -2.18
C LEU A 121 7.56 3.72 -1.51
N PHE A 122 7.27 4.71 -0.69
CA PHE A 122 8.26 5.36 0.17
C PHE A 122 8.18 4.74 1.57
N ILE A 123 9.19 3.93 1.93
CA ILE A 123 9.21 3.26 3.23
C ILE A 123 9.56 4.28 4.32
N PRO A 124 8.70 4.48 5.33
CA PRO A 124 8.82 5.57 6.30
C PRO A 124 10.06 5.48 7.20
N PHE A 125 10.52 4.27 7.48
CA PHE A 125 11.69 3.98 8.32
C PHE A 125 12.18 2.55 8.06
N THR A 126 13.46 2.28 8.28
CA THR A 126 13.98 0.91 8.38
C THR A 126 13.98 0.46 9.84
N VAL A 127 13.70 -0.82 10.09
CA VAL A 127 13.71 -1.39 11.44
C VAL A 127 15.02 -2.12 11.64
N THR A 128 15.73 -1.77 12.70
CA THR A 128 16.94 -2.46 13.16
C THR A 128 16.56 -3.65 14.04
N ARG A 129 17.46 -4.63 14.17
CA ARG A 129 17.25 -5.83 15.02
C ARG A 129 16.98 -5.46 16.48
N ASP A 130 17.50 -4.33 16.94
CA ASP A 130 17.35 -3.83 18.32
C ASP A 130 16.02 -3.10 18.57
N GLY A 131 15.05 -3.18 17.64
CA GLY A 131 13.74 -2.55 17.80
C GLY A 131 13.79 -1.03 17.71
N GLN A 132 14.73 -0.49 16.94
CA GLN A 132 14.79 0.94 16.62
C GLN A 132 14.41 1.19 15.16
N CYS A 133 13.72 2.29 14.91
CA CYS A 133 13.44 2.78 13.57
C CYS A 133 14.48 3.83 13.14
N LYS A 134 15.14 3.63 12.01
CA LYS A 134 16.04 4.60 11.37
C LYS A 134 15.28 5.33 10.26
N VAL A 135 15.30 6.65 10.30
CA VAL A 135 14.76 7.53 9.25
C VAL A 135 15.85 8.49 8.78
N ASN A 136 15.89 8.76 7.48
CA ASN A 136 16.82 9.70 6.87
C ASN A 136 16.16 10.39 5.67
N HIS A 137 16.81 11.38 5.10
CA HIS A 137 16.33 12.12 3.94
C HIS A 137 16.20 11.22 2.70
N ILE A 138 15.29 11.59 1.80
CA ILE A 138 15.17 11.04 0.45
C ILE A 138 15.31 12.20 -0.53
N ARG A 139 16.25 12.08 -1.47
CA ARG A 139 16.45 13.04 -2.57
C ARG A 139 16.22 12.36 -3.91
N ILE A 140 15.36 12.97 -4.73
CA ILE A 140 15.11 12.57 -6.11
C ILE A 140 15.61 13.68 -7.01
N GLY A 141 16.65 13.38 -7.79
CA GLY A 141 17.36 14.32 -8.65
C GLY A 141 16.53 14.81 -9.83
N ARG A 142 17.01 15.89 -10.44
CA ARG A 142 16.40 16.55 -11.60
C ARG A 142 16.15 15.57 -12.74
N ASN A 143 14.96 15.59 -13.34
CA ASN A 143 14.56 14.69 -14.44
C ASN A 143 14.68 13.18 -14.11
N ALA A 144 14.83 12.79 -12.84
CA ALA A 144 14.84 11.38 -12.46
C ALA A 144 13.44 10.78 -12.59
N GLN A 145 13.37 9.49 -12.92
CA GLN A 145 12.12 8.77 -13.13
C GLN A 145 12.06 7.54 -12.24
N LEU A 146 11.00 7.44 -11.46
CA LEU A 146 10.72 6.27 -10.63
C LEU A 146 9.66 5.41 -11.30
N GLY A 147 10.02 4.16 -11.61
CA GLY A 147 9.15 3.15 -12.20
C GLY A 147 8.01 2.73 -11.28
N ASN A 148 7.06 1.98 -11.83
CA ASN A 148 5.91 1.51 -11.05
C ASN A 148 6.37 0.54 -9.95
N HIS A 149 5.71 0.55 -8.80
CA HIS A 149 6.02 -0.39 -7.70
C HIS A 149 7.49 -0.40 -7.25
N CYS A 150 8.27 0.65 -7.53
CA CYS A 150 9.61 0.74 -6.94
C CYS A 150 9.48 1.00 -5.43
N THR A 151 10.48 0.59 -4.67
CA THR A 151 10.55 0.87 -3.23
C THR A 151 11.72 1.79 -2.94
N ILE A 152 11.45 2.93 -2.32
CA ILE A 152 12.46 3.90 -1.90
C ILE A 152 12.55 3.89 -0.38
N GLN A 153 13.72 3.57 0.15
CA GLN A 153 14.00 3.49 1.59
C GLN A 153 14.61 4.80 2.11
N PRO A 154 14.52 5.06 3.44
CA PRO A 154 15.17 6.22 4.03
C PRO A 154 16.68 6.24 3.76
N GLY A 155 17.21 7.40 3.38
CA GLY A 155 18.61 7.56 2.99
C GLY A 155 18.85 7.48 1.48
N ALA A 156 17.84 7.11 0.70
CA ALA A 156 17.95 7.05 -0.75
C ALA A 156 18.29 8.41 -1.38
N ASN A 157 19.37 8.45 -2.16
CA ASN A 157 19.75 9.59 -2.97
C ASN A 157 19.85 9.15 -4.44
N ILE A 158 18.94 9.67 -5.26
CA ILE A 158 18.79 9.28 -6.66
C ILE A 158 19.34 10.40 -7.53
N ALA A 159 20.38 10.09 -8.31
CA ALA A 159 21.03 10.98 -9.26
C ALA A 159 20.06 11.59 -10.30
N GLU A 160 20.46 12.75 -10.83
CA GLU A 160 19.76 13.40 -11.92
C GLU A 160 19.65 12.49 -13.15
N ARG A 161 18.53 12.59 -13.88
CA ARG A 161 18.24 11.83 -15.11
C ARG A 161 18.28 10.30 -14.93
N THR A 162 18.32 9.80 -13.70
CA THR A 162 18.32 8.36 -13.42
C THR A 162 16.93 7.77 -13.68
N LEU A 163 16.88 6.64 -14.36
CA LEU A 163 15.67 5.82 -14.47
C LEU A 163 15.75 4.67 -13.46
N VAL A 164 14.98 4.76 -12.38
CA VAL A 164 14.73 3.62 -11.49
C VAL A 164 13.63 2.78 -12.11
N GLY A 165 13.90 1.53 -12.45
CA GLY A 165 12.90 0.70 -13.11
C GLY A 165 11.77 0.23 -12.19
N THR A 166 10.79 -0.38 -12.82
CA THR A 166 9.65 -1.01 -12.14
C THR A 166 10.12 -2.09 -11.18
N MET A 167 9.49 -2.21 -9.99
CA MET A 167 9.87 -3.18 -8.96
C MET A 167 11.37 -3.15 -8.58
N THR A 168 11.97 -1.97 -8.59
CA THR A 168 13.36 -1.78 -8.15
C THR A 168 13.41 -1.24 -6.73
N ARG A 169 14.34 -1.75 -5.91
CA ARG A 169 14.54 -1.32 -4.53
C ARG A 169 15.75 -0.40 -4.42
N ILE A 170 15.55 0.82 -3.92
CA ILE A 170 16.62 1.80 -3.65
C ILE A 170 16.69 2.08 -2.15
N ASP A 171 17.89 2.04 -1.60
CA ASP A 171 18.27 2.29 -0.21
C ASP A 171 19.55 3.12 -0.16
N GLU A 172 20.09 3.36 1.05
CA GLU A 172 21.32 4.13 1.26
C GLU A 172 22.54 3.48 0.58
N GLU A 173 22.60 2.15 0.50
CA GLU A 173 23.71 1.38 -0.11
C GLU A 173 23.66 1.40 -1.64
N THR A 174 22.45 1.39 -2.21
CA THR A 174 22.18 1.38 -3.65
C THR A 174 21.94 2.78 -4.22
N SER A 175 22.05 3.80 -3.37
CA SER A 175 21.89 5.19 -3.79
C SER A 175 22.88 5.52 -4.90
N THR A 176 22.37 6.11 -5.97
CA THR A 176 23.18 6.58 -7.08
C THR A 176 23.73 7.96 -6.72
N THR A 177 24.77 8.01 -5.89
CA THR A 177 25.47 9.26 -5.62
C THR A 177 26.25 9.67 -6.87
N ILE A 178 25.93 10.84 -7.43
CA ILE A 178 26.80 11.49 -8.43
C ILE A 178 28.00 12.08 -7.67
N ASN A 179 29.20 11.65 -8.05
CA ASN A 179 30.38 12.53 -8.03
C ASN A 179 31.12 12.56 -9.38
N ASP A 180 30.63 11.90 -10.43
CA ASP A 180 31.19 11.99 -11.78
C ASP A 180 30.06 12.14 -12.81
N ASP A 181 30.29 12.96 -13.84
CA ASP A 181 29.40 13.31 -14.96
C ASP A 181 28.76 12.10 -15.69
N ASP A 182 29.21 10.88 -15.40
CA ASP A 182 28.90 9.62 -16.10
C ASP A 182 27.60 8.92 -15.65
N SER A 183 26.95 9.39 -14.57
CA SER A 183 25.71 8.78 -14.04
C SER A 183 24.42 9.43 -14.57
N SER A 184 24.52 10.51 -15.34
CA SER A 184 23.36 11.19 -15.93
C SER A 184 22.76 10.32 -17.05
N GLY A 185 21.52 9.87 -16.88
CA GLY A 185 20.89 8.91 -17.81
C GLY A 185 21.12 7.44 -17.46
N SER A 186 21.66 7.15 -16.27
CA SER A 186 21.82 5.79 -15.76
C SER A 186 20.47 5.10 -15.53
N ILE A 187 20.45 3.78 -15.69
CA ILE A 187 19.29 2.93 -15.45
C ILE A 187 19.61 2.03 -14.25
N VAL A 188 18.72 2.00 -13.26
CA VAL A 188 18.85 1.16 -12.06
C VAL A 188 17.74 0.12 -12.05
N LEU A 189 18.11 -1.16 -11.96
CA LEU A 189 17.16 -2.29 -11.91
C LEU A 189 17.53 -3.28 -10.80
N GLY A 190 16.51 -3.94 -10.27
CA GLY A 190 16.66 -5.10 -9.38
C GLY A 190 16.38 -4.84 -7.90
N ILE A 191 16.55 -5.90 -7.11
CA ILE A 191 16.28 -5.93 -5.67
C ILE A 191 17.47 -6.67 -5.02
N PRO A 192 18.51 -5.99 -4.50
CA PRO A 192 18.72 -4.55 -4.50
C PRO A 192 18.93 -3.94 -5.90
N GLY A 193 18.63 -2.66 -6.05
CA GLY A 193 18.86 -1.91 -7.28
C GLY A 193 20.34 -1.87 -7.65
N ARG A 194 20.66 -2.16 -8.91
CA ARG A 194 22.01 -2.11 -9.47
C ARG A 194 22.01 -1.24 -10.71
N LEU A 195 23.12 -0.52 -10.92
CA LEU A 195 23.35 0.21 -12.16
C LEU A 195 23.47 -0.77 -13.31
N MET A 196 22.75 -0.50 -14.40
CA MET A 196 22.82 -1.28 -15.62
C MET A 196 24.01 -0.81 -16.48
N PRO A 197 24.62 -1.71 -17.26
CA PRO A 197 25.78 -1.38 -18.11
C PRO A 197 25.41 -0.54 -19.34
N PHE A 198 24.13 -0.23 -19.54
CA PHE A 198 23.62 0.58 -20.64
C PHE A 198 22.90 1.81 -20.09
N GLN A 199 23.03 2.91 -20.81
CA GLN A 199 22.43 4.19 -20.47
C GLN A 199 21.25 4.51 -21.38
N ARG A 200 20.48 5.51 -20.99
CA ARG A 200 19.39 6.02 -21.80
C ARG A 200 19.91 7.08 -22.78
N ASP A 201 19.94 6.74 -24.06
CA ASP A 201 20.42 7.63 -25.13
C ASP A 201 19.51 8.86 -25.37
N THR A 202 18.23 8.79 -24.96
CA THR A 202 17.25 9.85 -25.22
C THR A 202 16.95 10.68 -23.97
N PRO A 203 17.12 12.02 -24.03
CA PRO A 203 16.50 12.92 -23.07
C PRO A 203 14.99 12.73 -23.11
N VAL A 204 14.36 12.52 -21.96
CA VAL A 204 12.90 12.54 -21.87
C VAL A 204 12.45 13.95 -22.23
N PRO A 205 11.50 14.14 -23.16
CA PRO A 205 10.95 15.46 -23.42
C PRO A 205 10.34 16.01 -22.13
N VAL A 206 10.93 17.09 -21.62
CA VAL A 206 10.39 17.86 -20.50
C VAL A 206 9.14 18.55 -21.03
N SER A 207 7.98 17.92 -20.86
CA SER A 207 6.71 18.57 -21.12
C SER A 207 6.51 19.59 -20.01
N THR A 208 6.96 20.81 -20.28
CA THR A 208 6.63 22.01 -19.51
C THR A 208 5.17 22.32 -19.76
N ASN A 209 4.26 21.61 -19.08
CA ASN A 209 2.88 22.07 -18.98
C ASN A 209 2.90 23.32 -18.10
N LYS A 210 3.23 24.47 -18.71
CA LYS A 210 2.98 25.77 -18.10
C LYS A 210 1.49 25.85 -17.81
N LEU A 211 1.14 26.35 -16.62
CA LEU A 211 -0.24 26.59 -16.21
C LEU A 211 -0.95 27.39 -17.33
N SER A 212 -1.83 26.74 -18.09
CA SER A 212 -2.65 27.41 -19.08
C SER A 212 -3.96 27.88 -18.42
N PRO A 213 -4.56 29.00 -18.86
CA PRO A 213 -5.87 29.45 -18.38
C PRO A 213 -6.98 28.40 -18.50
N TYR A 214 -6.81 27.41 -19.37
CA TYR A 214 -7.71 26.28 -19.60
C TYR A 214 -7.71 25.25 -18.46
N MET A 215 -6.78 25.30 -17.52
CA MET A 215 -6.76 24.39 -16.37
C MET A 215 -7.90 24.62 -15.39
N TYR A 216 -8.42 25.85 -15.25
CA TYR A 216 -9.57 26.08 -14.39
C TYR A 216 -10.81 25.39 -14.97
N SER A 217 -10.98 25.45 -16.29
CA SER A 217 -12.03 24.70 -16.97
C SER A 217 -11.81 23.19 -16.91
N GLU A 218 -10.58 22.67 -17.04
CA GLU A 218 -10.30 21.24 -16.85
C GLU A 218 -10.53 20.78 -15.42
N LEU A 219 -10.12 21.57 -14.41
CA LEU A 219 -10.36 21.30 -13.00
C LEU A 219 -11.86 21.24 -12.72
N VAL A 220 -12.61 22.25 -13.15
CA VAL A 220 -14.07 22.30 -12.99
C VAL A 220 -14.72 21.16 -13.77
N CYS A 221 -14.31 20.90 -15.01
CA CYS A 221 -14.88 19.83 -15.83
C CYS A 221 -14.58 18.45 -15.23
N ALA A 222 -13.35 18.20 -14.76
CA ALA A 222 -13.00 16.97 -14.09
C ALA A 222 -13.72 16.83 -12.75
N ILE A 223 -13.91 17.90 -11.97
CA ILE A 223 -14.72 17.87 -10.74
C ILE A 223 -16.17 17.54 -11.09
N CYS A 224 -16.73 18.15 -12.12
CA CYS A 224 -18.10 17.92 -12.59
C CYS A 224 -18.29 16.51 -13.17
N VAL A 225 -17.32 15.99 -13.93
CA VAL A 225 -17.33 14.63 -14.48
C VAL A 225 -17.15 13.61 -13.36
N GLN A 226 -16.23 13.82 -12.43
CA GLN A 226 -16.08 12.99 -11.23
C GLN A 226 -17.36 13.01 -10.39
N PHE A 227 -17.95 14.19 -10.19
CA PHE A 227 -19.24 14.34 -9.54
C PHE A 227 -20.32 13.55 -10.27
N LEU A 228 -20.42 13.67 -11.59
CA LEU A 228 -21.41 12.96 -12.40
C LEU A 228 -21.19 11.44 -12.33
N ILE A 229 -19.96 10.95 -12.53
CA ILE A 229 -19.61 9.53 -12.41
C ILE A 229 -19.93 9.01 -11.01
N LYS A 230 -19.58 9.76 -9.96
CA LYS A 230 -19.83 9.35 -8.57
C LYS A 230 -21.30 9.43 -8.19
N VAL A 231 -22.06 10.37 -8.75
CA VAL A 231 -23.52 10.42 -8.61
C VAL A 231 -24.17 9.24 -9.33
N ILE A 232 -23.69 8.89 -10.53
CA ILE A 232 -24.15 7.70 -11.28
C ILE A 232 -23.81 6.42 -10.51
N ILE A 233 -22.56 6.27 -10.05
CA ILE A 233 -22.14 5.15 -9.20
C ILE A 233 -23.00 5.12 -7.94
N SER A 234 -23.19 6.24 -7.24
CA SER A 234 -24.04 6.29 -6.04
C SER A 234 -25.51 5.96 -6.35
N PHE A 235 -26.02 6.35 -7.52
CA PHE A 235 -27.36 5.97 -7.99
C PHE A 235 -27.47 4.45 -8.21
N LEU A 236 -26.43 3.83 -8.76
CA LEU A 236 -26.33 2.38 -8.93
C LEU A 236 -26.06 1.64 -7.61
N PHE A 237 -25.36 2.27 -6.66
CA PHE A 237 -24.76 1.60 -5.50
C PHE A 237 -25.41 1.92 -4.13
N ILE A 238 -26.16 3.01 -3.97
CA ILE A 238 -26.89 3.30 -2.70
C ILE A 238 -27.96 2.24 -2.42
N HIS A 239 -28.59 1.70 -3.47
CA HIS A 239 -29.49 0.56 -3.34
C HIS A 239 -28.75 -0.75 -3.01
N SER A 240 -27.45 -0.85 -3.36
CA SER A 240 -26.69 -2.10 -3.25
C SER A 240 -25.65 -2.16 -2.11
N TYR A 241 -25.34 -1.07 -1.39
CA TYR A 241 -24.36 -1.13 -0.28
C TYR A 241 -25.01 -1.21 1.11
N PHE A 242 -26.18 -0.60 1.32
CA PHE A 242 -26.85 -0.63 2.62
C PHE A 242 -27.87 -1.75 2.74
N LEU A 243 -28.66 -1.96 1.68
CA LEU A 243 -29.69 -2.98 1.68
C LEU A 243 -29.15 -4.33 1.24
N LEU A 244 -28.16 -4.40 0.35
CA LEU A 244 -27.70 -5.67 -0.23
C LEU A 244 -26.95 -6.57 0.77
N PRO A 245 -26.04 -6.09 1.64
CA PRO A 245 -25.42 -6.97 2.62
C PRO A 245 -26.43 -7.46 3.66
N ILE A 246 -27.36 -6.60 4.08
CA ILE A 246 -28.46 -6.96 5.00
C ILE A 246 -29.43 -7.94 4.31
N TYR A 247 -29.80 -7.66 3.07
CA TYR A 247 -30.66 -8.51 2.23
C TYR A 247 -30.01 -9.86 1.95
N PHE A 248 -28.73 -9.90 1.59
CA PHE A 248 -27.98 -11.14 1.38
C PHE A 248 -27.82 -11.93 2.69
N LEU A 249 -27.51 -11.29 3.81
CA LEU A 249 -27.47 -11.96 5.12
C LEU A 249 -28.84 -12.53 5.52
N LEU A 250 -29.92 -11.79 5.29
CA LEU A 250 -31.29 -12.23 5.55
C LEU A 250 -31.72 -13.35 4.60
N VAL A 251 -31.41 -13.24 3.30
CA VAL A 251 -31.67 -14.26 2.28
C VAL A 251 -30.85 -15.52 2.54
N GLU A 252 -29.59 -15.40 2.96
CA GLU A 252 -28.72 -16.53 3.28
C GLU A 252 -29.20 -17.27 4.55
N HIS A 253 -29.64 -16.54 5.58
CA HIS A 253 -30.29 -17.15 6.75
C HIS A 253 -31.64 -17.77 6.40
N PHE A 254 -32.43 -17.14 5.53
CA PHE A 254 -33.73 -17.64 5.09
C PHE A 254 -33.58 -18.91 4.22
N ILE A 255 -32.65 -18.93 3.27
CA ILE A 255 -32.33 -20.10 2.44
C ILE A 255 -31.75 -21.22 3.31
N SER A 256 -30.82 -20.91 4.23
CA SER A 256 -30.26 -21.90 5.16
C SER A 256 -31.36 -22.51 6.04
N PHE A 257 -32.28 -21.69 6.55
CA PHE A 257 -33.42 -22.14 7.36
C PHE A 257 -34.35 -23.08 6.58
N PHE A 258 -34.75 -22.73 5.36
CA PHE A 258 -35.61 -23.56 4.51
C PHE A 258 -34.90 -24.81 3.97
N PHE A 259 -33.58 -24.75 3.75
CA PHE A 259 -32.79 -25.88 3.27
C PHE A 259 -32.48 -26.91 4.37
N PHE A 260 -32.28 -26.48 5.62
CA PHE A 260 -32.24 -27.38 6.77
C PHE A 260 -33.59 -28.07 7.01
N ALA A 261 -34.69 -27.49 6.53
CA ALA A 261 -36.02 -28.09 6.51
C ALA A 261 -36.27 -29.03 5.30
N LEU A 262 -35.36 -29.10 4.31
CA LEU A 262 -35.48 -30.03 3.17
C LEU A 262 -34.94 -31.44 3.49
N PRO A 263 -35.54 -32.49 2.88
CA PRO A 263 -35.08 -33.88 3.01
C PRO A 263 -33.61 -34.06 2.60
N ARG A 264 -32.91 -34.99 3.26
CA ARG A 264 -31.47 -35.22 3.07
C ARG A 264 -31.09 -35.57 1.62
N GLU A 265 -32.00 -36.14 0.84
CA GLU A 265 -31.73 -36.58 -0.54
C GLU A 265 -31.53 -35.43 -1.55
N ILE A 266 -32.04 -34.22 -1.26
CA ILE A 266 -31.96 -33.05 -2.16
C ILE A 266 -30.70 -32.20 -1.89
N ARG A 267 -29.93 -32.54 -0.84
CA ARG A 267 -28.74 -31.81 -0.42
C ARG A 267 -27.51 -32.18 -1.26
N SER A 268 -27.51 -31.86 -2.56
CA SER A 268 -26.27 -31.99 -3.34
C SER A 268 -25.28 -30.89 -2.96
N ILE A 269 -24.06 -31.30 -2.60
CA ILE A 269 -23.01 -30.46 -2.00
C ILE A 269 -22.45 -29.41 -2.98
N ASP A 270 -22.47 -29.66 -4.29
CA ASP A 270 -21.74 -28.83 -5.26
C ASP A 270 -22.43 -27.50 -5.62
N ARG A 271 -23.77 -27.43 -5.61
CA ARG A 271 -24.50 -26.18 -5.93
C ARG A 271 -24.45 -25.16 -4.79
N ILE A 272 -24.31 -25.62 -3.56
CA ILE A 272 -24.20 -24.80 -2.34
C ILE A 272 -22.86 -24.06 -2.33
N ASN A 273 -21.77 -24.76 -2.69
CA ASN A 273 -20.42 -24.22 -2.65
C ASN A 273 -20.25 -23.02 -3.58
N HIS A 274 -20.83 -23.04 -4.78
CA HIS A 274 -20.66 -21.94 -5.74
C HIS A 274 -21.41 -20.65 -5.34
N TRP A 275 -22.64 -20.75 -4.84
CA TRP A 275 -23.42 -19.58 -4.41
C TRP A 275 -22.92 -19.01 -3.07
N GLN A 276 -22.57 -19.87 -2.11
CA GLN A 276 -21.91 -19.45 -0.87
C GLN A 276 -20.54 -18.80 -1.15
N TYR A 277 -19.79 -19.30 -2.13
CA TYR A 277 -18.52 -18.68 -2.54
C TYR A 277 -18.72 -17.27 -3.10
N GLN A 278 -19.76 -17.04 -3.92
CA GLN A 278 -20.03 -15.71 -4.47
C GLN A 278 -20.60 -14.72 -3.43
N SER A 279 -21.52 -15.17 -2.54
CA SER A 279 -22.04 -14.32 -1.46
C SER A 279 -20.98 -14.00 -0.41
N SER A 280 -20.18 -15.01 -0.03
CA SER A 280 -19.03 -14.81 0.87
C SER A 280 -17.99 -13.91 0.23
N ALA A 281 -17.73 -13.98 -1.09
CA ALA A 281 -16.79 -13.08 -1.75
C ALA A 281 -17.20 -11.60 -1.66
N ILE A 282 -18.48 -11.27 -1.77
CA ILE A 282 -18.98 -9.89 -1.65
C ILE A 282 -18.89 -9.40 -0.19
N LEU A 283 -19.37 -10.20 0.78
CA LEU A 283 -19.25 -9.86 2.21
C LEU A 283 -17.78 -9.75 2.64
N THR A 284 -16.93 -10.60 2.07
CA THR A 284 -15.48 -10.57 2.26
C THR A 284 -14.89 -9.30 1.66
N LEU A 285 -15.33 -8.85 0.49
CA LEU A 285 -14.90 -7.60 -0.13
C LEU A 285 -15.30 -6.37 0.71
N ASP A 286 -16.53 -6.32 1.23
CA ASP A 286 -16.99 -5.24 2.12
C ASP A 286 -16.19 -5.23 3.43
N PHE A 287 -15.98 -6.41 4.02
CA PHE A 287 -15.16 -6.55 5.20
C PHE A 287 -13.72 -6.08 4.94
N TYR A 288 -13.11 -6.49 3.83
CA TYR A 288 -11.77 -6.06 3.43
C TYR A 288 -11.67 -4.57 3.12
N THR A 289 -12.75 -3.96 2.64
CA THR A 289 -12.78 -2.54 2.26
C THR A 289 -12.95 -1.63 3.47
N PHE A 290 -13.80 -2.00 4.44
CA PHE A 290 -14.21 -1.10 5.51
C PHE A 290 -13.69 -1.48 6.90
N ILE A 291 -13.65 -2.77 7.24
CA ILE A 291 -13.32 -3.23 8.60
C ILE A 291 -11.86 -3.66 8.68
N ALA A 292 -11.38 -4.48 7.74
CA ALA A 292 -10.02 -4.98 7.73
C ALA A 292 -8.92 -3.89 7.80
N PRO A 293 -9.07 -2.72 7.13
CA PRO A 293 -8.07 -1.66 7.21
C PRO A 293 -7.94 -1.05 8.62
N LEU A 294 -9.02 -1.12 9.43
CA LEU A 294 -9.04 -0.65 10.82
C LEU A 294 -8.39 -1.64 11.78
N LEU A 295 -8.37 -2.93 11.43
CA LEU A 295 -7.76 -3.99 12.24
C LEU A 295 -6.26 -4.15 11.96
N GLY A 296 -5.83 -3.89 10.72
CA GLY A 296 -4.43 -4.00 10.28
C GLY A 296 -3.47 -3.20 11.17
N GLY A 297 -2.36 -3.83 11.56
CA GLY A 297 -1.35 -3.24 12.44
C GLY A 297 -1.70 -3.25 13.93
N THR A 298 -2.82 -3.88 14.33
CA THR A 298 -3.27 -3.93 15.73
C THR A 298 -3.32 -5.37 16.28
N GLN A 299 -3.36 -5.52 17.60
CA GLN A 299 -3.56 -6.83 18.24
C GLN A 299 -4.98 -7.38 18.03
N TRP A 300 -5.96 -6.54 17.66
CA TRP A 300 -7.32 -6.99 17.37
C TRP A 300 -7.37 -7.95 16.17
N LEU A 301 -6.57 -7.68 15.13
CA LEU A 301 -6.45 -8.58 13.98
C LEU A 301 -5.93 -9.96 14.41
N ILE A 302 -4.93 -10.00 15.30
CA ILE A 302 -4.35 -11.26 15.78
C ILE A 302 -5.35 -12.05 16.63
N ILE A 303 -6.10 -11.36 17.50
CA ILE A 303 -7.17 -11.97 18.29
C ILE A 303 -8.22 -12.57 17.36
N LEU A 304 -8.66 -11.83 16.34
CA LEU A 304 -9.63 -12.30 15.35
C LEU A 304 -9.11 -13.54 14.61
N LEU A 305 -7.89 -13.49 14.05
CA LEU A 305 -7.31 -14.61 13.31
C LEU A 305 -7.15 -15.87 14.18
N ARG A 306 -6.73 -15.72 15.45
CA ARG A 306 -6.68 -16.84 16.40
C ARG A 306 -8.05 -17.42 16.72
N ARG A 307 -9.09 -16.58 16.83
CA ARG A 307 -10.49 -17.04 16.96
C ARG A 307 -10.95 -17.80 15.72
N LEU A 308 -10.45 -17.41 14.54
CA LEU A 308 -10.61 -18.14 13.27
C LEU A 308 -9.68 -19.35 13.13
N LYS A 309 -9.02 -19.77 14.23
CA LYS A 309 -8.12 -20.93 14.34
C LYS A 309 -6.80 -20.81 13.59
N ALA A 310 -6.33 -19.59 13.29
CA ALA A 310 -4.98 -19.38 12.76
C ALA A 310 -3.90 -19.68 13.81
N ASN A 311 -2.80 -20.30 13.40
CA ASN A 311 -1.67 -20.62 14.27
C ASN A 311 -0.68 -19.44 14.34
N ILE A 312 -0.95 -18.49 15.24
CA ILE A 312 -0.18 -17.25 15.38
C ILE A 312 0.35 -17.07 16.81
N GLY A 313 1.67 -16.92 16.95
CA GLY A 313 2.42 -16.71 18.18
C GLY A 313 2.18 -15.35 18.84
N ARG A 314 2.72 -15.18 20.05
CA ARG A 314 2.48 -13.98 20.89
C ARG A 314 3.17 -12.75 20.31
N ASP A 315 2.60 -11.58 20.59
CA ASP A 315 3.16 -10.30 20.15
C ASP A 315 3.51 -10.34 18.66
N VAL A 316 2.54 -10.67 17.81
CA VAL A 316 2.69 -10.60 16.35
C VAL A 316 1.99 -9.34 15.87
N ILE A 317 2.51 -8.70 14.83
CA ILE A 317 1.83 -7.58 14.16
C ILE A 317 1.74 -7.90 12.68
N ILE A 318 0.52 -7.88 12.16
CA ILE A 318 0.24 -8.05 10.74
C ILE A 318 -0.33 -6.75 10.21
N GLY A 319 0.33 -6.14 9.22
CA GLY A 319 0.00 -4.80 8.73
C GLY A 319 -1.37 -4.69 8.06
N GLU A 320 -1.83 -5.75 7.40
CA GLU A 320 -3.10 -5.84 6.67
C GLU A 320 -3.66 -7.27 6.74
N MET A 321 -4.98 -7.43 6.77
CA MET A 321 -5.60 -8.76 6.95
C MET A 321 -5.36 -9.69 5.75
N ASN A 322 -5.32 -9.16 4.54
CA ASN A 322 -5.05 -9.93 3.31
C ASN A 322 -3.60 -10.42 3.20
N ALA A 323 -2.73 -10.08 4.16
CA ALA A 323 -1.37 -10.61 4.20
C ALA A 323 -1.34 -12.14 4.43
N VAL A 324 -2.43 -12.71 4.96
CA VAL A 324 -2.54 -14.14 5.29
C VAL A 324 -3.89 -14.67 4.79
N GLU A 325 -3.96 -15.05 3.51
CA GLU A 325 -5.19 -15.54 2.87
C GLU A 325 -5.55 -16.96 3.34
N ASP A 326 -4.55 -17.84 3.45
CA ASP A 326 -4.73 -19.24 3.85
C ASP A 326 -4.39 -19.45 5.33
N TRP A 327 -4.98 -18.68 6.24
CA TRP A 327 -4.56 -18.61 7.65
C TRP A 327 -4.56 -19.94 8.42
N LYS A 328 -5.26 -20.97 7.92
CA LYS A 328 -5.21 -22.35 8.47
C LYS A 328 -3.95 -23.13 8.08
N HIS A 329 -3.30 -22.74 6.98
CA HIS A 329 -2.08 -23.37 6.45
C HIS A 329 -0.82 -22.55 6.75
N VAL A 330 -0.97 -21.42 7.44
CA VAL A 330 0.16 -20.58 7.88
C VAL A 330 0.42 -20.79 9.36
N THR A 331 1.68 -21.04 9.71
CA THR A 331 2.18 -20.98 11.09
C THR A 331 3.09 -19.77 11.26
N ILE A 332 2.73 -18.86 12.16
CA ILE A 332 3.51 -17.64 12.45
C ILE A 332 4.02 -17.71 13.89
N GLY A 333 5.33 -17.66 14.08
CA GLY A 333 6.00 -17.62 15.38
C GLY A 333 5.76 -16.32 16.15
N SER A 334 6.15 -16.31 17.43
CA SER A 334 6.02 -15.11 18.28
C SER A 334 6.95 -13.98 17.81
N HIS A 335 6.60 -12.73 18.10
CA HIS A 335 7.40 -11.53 17.77
C HIS A 335 7.60 -11.27 16.28
N VAL A 336 6.84 -11.94 15.41
CA VAL A 336 6.89 -11.73 13.96
C VAL A 336 6.23 -10.39 13.59
N ARG A 337 6.78 -9.72 12.58
CA ARG A 337 6.25 -8.47 12.01
C ARG A 337 6.05 -8.63 10.50
N LEU A 338 4.80 -8.54 10.06
CA LEU A 338 4.45 -8.45 8.63
C LEU A 338 4.07 -7.01 8.33
N SER A 339 4.82 -6.37 7.44
CA SER A 339 4.52 -5.02 6.97
C SER A 339 3.25 -5.00 6.11
N THR A 340 2.71 -3.81 5.90
CA THR A 340 1.64 -3.57 4.91
C THR A 340 2.06 -4.12 3.56
N THR A 341 1.14 -4.73 2.80
CA THR A 341 1.37 -5.36 1.50
C THR A 341 2.28 -6.59 1.46
N ALA A 342 2.89 -6.99 2.58
CA ALA A 342 3.56 -8.29 2.65
C ALA A 342 2.52 -9.40 2.52
N LYS A 343 2.83 -10.49 1.82
CA LYS A 343 1.88 -11.57 1.58
C LYS A 343 2.51 -12.94 1.79
N ILE A 344 1.79 -13.79 2.50
CA ILE A 344 2.04 -15.22 2.63
C ILE A 344 0.92 -15.93 1.87
N GLN A 345 1.29 -16.69 0.84
CA GLN A 345 0.36 -17.46 0.03
C GLN A 345 0.68 -18.95 0.18
N CYS A 346 -0.32 -19.76 0.58
CA CYS A 346 -0.13 -21.21 0.73
C CYS A 346 -0.65 -21.99 -0.47
N HIS A 347 -1.26 -21.33 -1.46
CA HIS A 347 -1.72 -21.97 -2.67
C HIS A 347 -1.10 -21.41 -3.95
N THR A 348 -1.11 -22.19 -5.01
CA THR A 348 -0.72 -21.81 -6.37
C THR A 348 -1.54 -22.61 -7.37
N ASP A 349 -2.04 -21.95 -8.41
CA ASP A 349 -2.74 -22.64 -9.51
C ASP A 349 -1.75 -22.91 -10.65
N GLU A 350 -1.12 -24.08 -10.61
CA GLU A 350 -0.10 -24.50 -11.58
C GLU A 350 -0.66 -25.61 -12.47
N GLY A 351 -0.58 -25.45 -13.78
CA GLY A 351 -1.05 -26.49 -14.71
C GLY A 351 -2.54 -26.79 -14.58
N ARG A 352 -3.35 -25.81 -14.16
CA ARG A 352 -4.79 -25.93 -13.83
C ARG A 352 -5.09 -26.78 -12.58
N ILE A 353 -4.08 -27.05 -11.75
CA ILE A 353 -4.23 -27.77 -10.48
C ILE A 353 -3.99 -26.77 -9.35
N HIS A 354 -4.96 -26.71 -8.44
CA HIS A 354 -4.82 -25.96 -7.20
C HIS A 354 -3.91 -26.73 -6.25
N GLN A 355 -2.66 -26.29 -6.13
CA GLN A 355 -1.69 -26.86 -5.20
C GLN A 355 -1.68 -26.04 -3.93
N LEU A 356 -1.68 -26.73 -2.79
CA LEU A 356 -1.69 -26.13 -1.46
C LEU A 356 -0.55 -26.72 -0.63
N ALA A 357 0.30 -25.88 -0.06
CA ALA A 357 1.37 -26.30 0.83
C ALA A 357 1.51 -25.31 2.00
N PRO A 358 1.69 -25.81 3.25
CA PRO A 358 1.76 -24.95 4.42
C PRO A 358 3.02 -24.09 4.42
N VAL A 359 2.92 -22.88 4.98
CA VAL A 359 4.06 -21.96 5.15
C VAL A 359 4.32 -21.75 6.63
N THR A 360 5.59 -21.78 7.03
CA THR A 360 6.00 -21.51 8.41
C THR A 360 6.93 -20.31 8.47
N ILE A 361 6.58 -19.31 9.28
CA ILE A 361 7.42 -18.17 9.59
C ILE A 361 7.85 -18.28 11.05
N GLY A 362 9.14 -18.54 11.28
CA GLY A 362 9.72 -18.68 12.61
C GLY A 362 9.67 -17.39 13.44
N PRO A 363 9.89 -17.48 14.76
CA PRO A 363 9.78 -16.34 15.67
C PRO A 363 10.80 -15.24 15.36
N TYR A 364 10.49 -13.99 15.70
CA TYR A 364 11.32 -12.80 15.46
C TYR A 364 11.63 -12.51 13.99
N SER A 365 10.92 -13.13 13.05
CA SER A 365 11.09 -12.84 11.62
C SER A 365 10.34 -11.57 11.21
N HIS A 366 10.89 -10.86 10.23
CA HIS A 366 10.36 -9.61 9.70
C HIS A 366 10.16 -9.73 8.19
N LEU A 367 8.91 -9.53 7.75
CA LEU A 367 8.55 -9.47 6.33
C LEU A 367 8.24 -8.01 5.99
N PHE A 368 9.04 -7.42 5.10
CA PHE A 368 8.87 -6.05 4.68
C PHE A 368 7.82 -5.89 3.56
N HIS A 369 7.52 -4.64 3.20
CA HIS A 369 6.49 -4.31 2.21
C HIS A 369 6.74 -5.03 0.87
N TRP A 370 5.68 -5.57 0.28
CA TRP A 370 5.72 -6.41 -0.92
C TRP A 370 6.65 -7.63 -0.87
N ALA A 371 7.14 -8.03 0.31
CA ALA A 371 7.72 -9.35 0.47
C ALA A 371 6.63 -10.40 0.23
N PHE A 372 6.94 -11.39 -0.60
CA PHE A 372 6.00 -12.43 -0.99
C PHE A 372 6.59 -13.80 -0.67
N VAL A 373 5.83 -14.64 0.02
CA VAL A 373 6.25 -15.98 0.41
C VAL A 373 5.34 -17.01 -0.24
N PHE A 374 5.95 -17.91 -1.03
CA PHE A 374 5.26 -18.98 -1.75
C PHE A 374 5.03 -20.24 -0.90
N PRO A 375 4.16 -21.15 -1.36
CA PRO A 375 3.77 -22.34 -0.61
C PRO A 375 4.96 -23.23 -0.23
N GLY A 376 4.88 -23.90 0.91
CA GLY A 376 5.93 -24.83 1.36
C GLY A 376 7.16 -24.16 1.99
N ALA A 377 7.32 -22.85 1.84
CA ALA A 377 8.46 -22.14 2.42
C ALA A 377 8.50 -22.25 3.95
N HIS A 378 9.71 -22.40 4.50
CA HIS A 378 9.96 -22.54 5.92
C HIS A 378 11.08 -21.61 6.38
N ALA A 379 10.72 -20.56 7.13
CA ALA A 379 11.66 -19.68 7.78
C ALA A 379 11.90 -20.11 9.23
N GLN A 380 13.15 -20.44 9.58
CA GLN A 380 13.49 -21.01 10.89
C GLN A 380 13.40 -20.00 12.05
N GLY A 381 13.49 -18.70 11.77
CA GLY A 381 13.33 -17.61 12.75
C GLY A 381 14.43 -16.57 12.68
N ASN A 382 14.13 -15.37 13.19
CA ASN A 382 14.98 -14.19 13.09
C ASN A 382 15.42 -13.90 11.64
N ASN A 383 14.52 -14.18 10.68
CA ASN A 383 14.76 -13.94 9.27
C ASN A 383 14.29 -12.55 8.88
N THR A 384 15.07 -11.86 8.06
CA THR A 384 14.69 -10.56 7.51
C THR A 384 14.44 -10.70 6.02
N ILE A 385 13.18 -10.64 5.60
CA ILE A 385 12.79 -10.71 4.18
C ILE A 385 12.54 -9.27 3.72
N HIS A 386 13.46 -8.75 2.92
CA HIS A 386 13.51 -7.35 2.52
C HIS A 386 12.39 -6.96 1.54
N PRO A 387 12.12 -5.66 1.32
CA PRO A 387 11.06 -5.24 0.41
C PRO A 387 11.19 -5.82 -0.99
N LEU A 388 10.05 -6.09 -1.65
CA LEU A 388 9.94 -6.71 -2.99
C LEU A 388 10.53 -8.13 -3.12
N THR A 389 10.98 -8.74 -2.03
CA THR A 389 11.64 -10.04 -2.08
C THR A 389 10.63 -11.17 -2.28
N LEU A 390 10.90 -12.07 -3.23
CA LEU A 390 10.11 -13.27 -3.49
C LEU A 390 10.83 -14.50 -2.93
N ILE A 391 10.28 -15.07 -1.86
CA ILE A 391 10.68 -16.39 -1.36
C ILE A 391 9.96 -17.45 -2.19
N MET A 392 10.72 -18.37 -2.76
CA MET A 392 10.22 -19.41 -3.66
C MET A 392 9.59 -20.57 -2.91
N LYS A 393 8.90 -21.42 -3.68
CA LYS A 393 8.24 -22.61 -3.19
C LYS A 393 9.24 -23.56 -2.51
N ASP A 394 8.86 -24.10 -1.37
CA ASP A 394 9.66 -25.05 -0.56
C ASP A 394 11.02 -24.50 -0.04
N ASP A 395 11.31 -23.20 -0.21
CA ASP A 395 12.54 -22.58 0.27
C ASP A 395 12.72 -22.75 1.78
N GLN A 396 13.94 -23.10 2.19
CA GLN A 396 14.34 -23.21 3.59
C GLN A 396 15.20 -22.01 3.95
N LEU A 397 14.68 -21.11 4.80
CA LEU A 397 15.42 -19.92 5.23
C LEU A 397 16.08 -20.23 6.59
N PRO A 398 17.42 -20.41 6.64
CA PRO A 398 18.13 -20.71 7.87
C PRO A 398 17.99 -19.58 8.89
N LYS A 399 18.07 -19.89 10.18
CA LYS A 399 17.93 -18.89 11.25
C LYS A 399 18.94 -17.74 11.09
N ASN A 400 18.54 -16.52 11.45
CA ASN A 400 19.40 -15.31 11.45
C ASN A 400 19.90 -14.84 10.08
N THR A 401 19.21 -15.18 8.99
CA THR A 401 19.56 -14.76 7.62
C THR A 401 18.71 -13.59 7.13
N GLU A 402 19.25 -12.84 6.17
CA GLU A 402 18.51 -11.79 5.45
C GLU A 402 18.40 -12.17 3.98
N TRP A 403 17.24 -11.91 3.39
CA TRP A 403 16.90 -12.34 2.03
C TRP A 403 16.49 -11.14 1.20
N ARG A 404 17.06 -11.03 0.00
CA ARG A 404 16.80 -9.96 -0.97
C ARG A 404 16.69 -10.59 -2.36
N GLY A 405 15.79 -10.08 -3.22
CA GLY A 405 15.73 -10.49 -4.63
C GLY A 405 14.41 -11.11 -5.07
N CYS A 406 14.27 -11.24 -6.39
CA CYS A 406 13.15 -11.94 -7.02
C CYS A 406 13.71 -12.84 -8.15
N PRO A 407 14.02 -14.12 -7.88
CA PRO A 407 13.86 -14.83 -6.59
C PRO A 407 14.88 -14.38 -5.54
N ALA A 408 14.59 -14.68 -4.28
CA ALA A 408 15.43 -14.30 -3.15
C ALA A 408 16.76 -15.07 -3.10
N THR A 409 17.80 -14.41 -2.61
CA THR A 409 19.13 -14.97 -2.34
C THR A 409 19.66 -14.53 -0.99
#